data_AF-A0A3D1G893-F1
#
_entry.id   AF-A0A3D1G893-F1
#
_cell.length_a   1.000
_cell.length_b   1.000
_cell.length_c   1.000
_cell.angle_alpha   90.00
_cell.angle_beta   90.00
_cell.angle_gamma   90.00
#
_symmetry.space_group_name_H-M   'P 1'
#
loop_
_entity.id
_entity.type
_entity.pdbx_description
1 polymer ?
#
loop_
_entity_poly.entity_id
_entity_poly.type
_entity_poly.pdbx_seq_one_letter_code
_entity_poly.pdbx_strand_id
1 'polypeptide(L)'
;MFIEQQKPKDYDCGYNLDLMIAAIPRVPEGEERQAYAKRVVGLIKQSHPNWVSDDGTSRAAWDYLFELADIDLDALGIKNPFLSGEADDAE
;
A
#
# COMPACT_ATOMS: atom_id res chain seq x y z
N MET A 1 -22.80 -16.68 6.23
CA MET A 1 -21.40 -16.96 5.87
C MET A 1 -20.55 -16.21 6.86
N PHE A 2 -19.95 -16.90 7.82
CA PHE A 2 -18.99 -16.27 8.73
C PHE A 2 -17.66 -16.24 8.00
N ILE A 3 -17.15 -15.04 7.70
CA ILE A 3 -15.77 -14.89 7.23
C ILE A 3 -14.90 -15.15 8.46
N GLU A 4 -14.05 -16.17 8.41
CA GLU A 4 -13.04 -16.40 9.45
C GLU A 4 -12.17 -15.15 9.56
N GLN A 5 -12.29 -14.41 10.67
CA GLN A 5 -11.45 -13.25 10.93
C GLN A 5 -10.06 -13.75 11.34
N GLN A 6 -9.11 -13.65 10.41
CA GLN A 6 -7.70 -13.79 10.74
C GLN A 6 -7.23 -12.53 11.48
N LYS A 7 -6.29 -12.69 12.40
CA LYS A 7 -5.66 -11.53 13.05
C LYS A 7 -5.05 -10.64 11.96
N PRO A 8 -5.26 -9.31 12.00
CA PRO A 8 -4.66 -8.42 11.01
C PRO A 8 -3.13 -8.54 11.09
N LYS A 9 -2.49 -8.54 9.93
CA LYS A 9 -1.03 -8.62 9.85
C LYS A 9 -0.40 -7.33 10.37
N ASP A 10 -1.09 -6.22 10.17
CA ASP A 10 -0.78 -4.93 10.76
C ASP A 10 -1.76 -4.60 11.90
N TYR A 11 -1.25 -4.55 13.14
CA TYR A 11 -2.06 -4.19 14.30
C TYR A 11 -2.39 -2.68 14.35
N ASP A 12 -1.52 -1.84 13.81
CA ASP A 12 -1.62 -0.38 13.88
C ASP A 12 -2.56 0.17 12.78
N CYS A 13 -2.60 -0.45 11.60
CA CYS A 13 -3.55 -0.09 10.53
C CYS A 13 -4.84 -0.93 10.53
N GLY A 14 -4.86 -2.06 11.23
CA GLY A 14 -6.01 -2.97 11.35
C GLY A 14 -6.37 -3.72 10.06
N TYR A 15 -7.43 -4.53 10.14
CA TYR A 15 -7.84 -5.48 9.08
C TYR A 15 -8.26 -4.82 7.75
N ASN A 16 -8.60 -3.53 7.77
CA ASN A 16 -8.98 -2.81 6.55
C ASN A 16 -7.80 -2.65 5.59
N LEU A 17 -6.56 -2.47 6.10
CA LEU A 17 -5.38 -2.37 5.24
C LEU A 17 -5.14 -3.68 4.49
N ASP A 18 -5.21 -4.81 5.19
CA ASP A 18 -5.07 -6.15 4.60
C ASP A 18 -6.12 -6.39 3.50
N LEU A 19 -7.37 -5.98 3.73
CA LEU A 19 -8.45 -6.09 2.75
C LEU A 19 -8.20 -5.22 1.52
N MET A 20 -7.68 -4.00 1.69
CA MET A 20 -7.34 -3.12 0.59
C MET A 20 -6.19 -3.68 -0.25
N ILE A 21 -5.12 -4.17 0.39
CA ILE A 21 -4.01 -4.81 -0.32
C ILE A 21 -4.50 -6.02 -1.11
N ALA A 22 -5.31 -6.88 -0.51
CA ALA A 22 -5.91 -8.03 -1.17
C ALA A 22 -6.88 -7.66 -2.32
N ALA A 23 -7.33 -6.41 -2.41
CA ALA A 23 -8.18 -5.90 -3.49
C ALA A 23 -7.40 -5.40 -4.70
N ILE A 24 -6.09 -5.10 -4.57
CA ILE A 24 -5.25 -4.55 -5.66
C ILE A 24 -5.39 -5.33 -6.99
N PRO A 25 -5.34 -6.68 -7.02
CA PRO A 25 -5.44 -7.44 -8.28
C PRO A 25 -6.80 -7.30 -8.99
N ARG A 26 -7.83 -6.88 -8.26
CA ARG A 26 -9.20 -6.71 -8.78
C ARG A 26 -9.42 -5.34 -9.41
N VAL A 27 -8.50 -4.39 -9.19
CA VAL A 27 -8.56 -3.05 -9.78
C VAL A 27 -8.08 -3.11 -11.24
N PRO A 28 -8.75 -2.40 -12.17
CA PRO A 28 -8.33 -2.34 -13.57
C PRO A 28 -6.86 -1.93 -13.73
N GLU A 29 -6.18 -2.55 -14.68
CA GLU A 29 -4.76 -2.34 -14.94
C GLU A 29 -4.40 -0.89 -15.31
N GLY A 30 -3.12 -0.56 -15.16
CA GLY A 30 -2.58 0.75 -15.49
C GLY A 30 -2.76 1.76 -14.36
N GLU A 31 -3.18 2.98 -14.71
CA GLU A 31 -3.21 4.11 -13.79
C GLU A 31 -4.18 3.91 -12.63
N GLU A 32 -5.31 3.24 -12.84
CA GLU A 32 -6.30 2.99 -11.77
C GLU A 32 -5.73 2.11 -10.66
N ARG A 33 -5.03 1.03 -11.02
CA ARG A 33 -4.39 0.14 -10.04
C ARG A 33 -3.27 0.84 -9.29
N GLN A 34 -2.43 1.60 -10.00
CA GLN A 34 -1.37 2.40 -9.37
C GLN A 34 -1.96 3.44 -8.42
N ALA A 35 -3.01 4.16 -8.82
CA ALA A 35 -3.70 5.13 -7.97
C ALA A 35 -4.34 4.47 -6.74
N TYR A 36 -4.86 3.25 -6.88
CA TYR A 36 -5.38 2.50 -5.74
C TYR A 36 -4.26 2.09 -4.77
N ALA A 37 -3.12 1.61 -5.26
CA ALA A 37 -1.95 1.31 -4.42
C ALA A 37 -1.45 2.57 -3.68
N LYS A 38 -1.41 3.73 -4.35
CA LYS A 38 -1.08 5.01 -3.70
C LYS A 38 -2.00 5.35 -2.53
N ARG A 39 -3.31 5.10 -2.63
CA ARG A 39 -4.26 5.29 -1.52
C ARG A 39 -3.96 4.37 -0.33
N VAL A 40 -3.54 3.13 -0.61
CA VAL A 40 -3.11 2.19 0.45
C VAL A 40 -1.88 2.75 1.16
N VAL A 41 -0.89 3.25 0.42
CA VAL A 41 0.30 3.89 0.99
C VAL A 41 -0.05 5.15 1.78
N GLY A 42 -0.98 5.98 1.29
CA GLY A 42 -1.48 7.15 2.01
C GLY A 42 -2.03 6.79 3.39
N LEU A 43 -2.81 5.70 3.49
CA LEU A 43 -3.27 5.20 4.79
C LEU A 43 -2.11 4.71 5.68
N ILE A 44 -1.13 4.02 5.11
CA ILE A 44 0.07 3.60 5.86
C ILE A 44 0.81 4.83 6.42
N LYS A 45 0.98 5.89 5.61
CA LYS A 45 1.59 7.17 6.02
C LYS A 45 0.81 7.82 7.16
N GLN A 46 -0.53 7.81 7.09
CA GLN A 46 -1.40 8.38 8.14
C GLN A 46 -1.30 7.62 9.47
N SER A 47 -1.19 6.29 9.42
CA SER A 47 -0.99 5.45 10.61
C SER A 47 0.43 5.54 11.18
N HIS A 48 1.43 5.82 10.34
CA HIS A 48 2.85 5.89 10.70
C HIS A 48 3.45 7.26 10.36
N PRO A 49 3.01 8.35 11.02
CA PRO A 49 3.46 9.71 10.68
C PRO A 49 4.97 9.93 10.90
N ASN A 50 5.61 9.13 11.74
CA ASN A 50 7.06 9.13 11.96
C ASN A 50 7.88 8.55 10.80
N TRP A 51 7.24 7.87 9.84
CA TRP A 51 7.86 7.37 8.62
C TRP A 51 7.80 8.38 7.47
N VAL A 52 7.04 9.46 7.65
CA VAL A 52 6.81 10.48 6.64
C VAL A 52 7.84 11.59 6.80
N SER A 53 8.50 11.94 5.71
CA SER A 53 9.47 13.03 5.66
C SER A 53 8.75 14.38 5.65
N ASP A 54 9.49 15.46 5.91
CA ASP A 54 8.93 16.83 5.93
C ASP A 54 8.26 17.24 4.60
N ASP A 55 8.65 16.62 3.48
CA ASP A 55 8.07 16.84 2.15
C ASP A 55 6.87 15.93 1.82
N GLY A 56 6.39 15.14 2.79
CA GLY A 56 5.26 14.21 2.62
C GLY A 56 5.62 12.87 1.99
N THR A 57 6.88 12.66 1.61
CA THR A 57 7.33 11.40 1.00
C THR A 57 7.67 10.35 2.05
N SER A 58 7.46 9.06 1.74
CA SER A 58 7.81 7.98 2.66
C SER A 58 8.22 6.71 1.93
N ARG A 59 9.54 6.48 1.86
CA ARG A 59 10.09 5.21 1.37
C ARG A 59 9.63 4.04 2.24
N ALA A 60 9.64 4.22 3.55
CA ALA A 60 9.24 3.17 4.50
C ALA A 60 7.78 2.74 4.30
N ALA A 61 6.85 3.66 4.02
CA ALA A 61 5.45 3.30 3.76
C ALA A 61 5.29 2.48 2.45
N TRP A 62 6.04 2.84 1.41
CA TRP A 62 6.05 2.08 0.15
C TRP A 62 6.68 0.70 0.31
N ASP A 63 7.84 0.62 0.96
CA ASP A 63 8.52 -0.66 1.20
C ASP A 63 7.65 -1.59 2.05
N TYR A 64 6.94 -1.03 3.04
CA TYR A 64 6.02 -1.78 3.89
C TYR A 64 4.81 -2.34 3.13
N LEU A 65 4.25 -1.60 2.15
CA LEU A 65 3.21 -2.15 1.27
C LEU A 65 3.70 -3.40 0.52
N PHE A 66 4.92 -3.36 -0.01
CA PHE A 66 5.51 -4.47 -0.77
C PHE A 66 5.88 -5.66 0.14
N GLU A 67 6.25 -5.41 1.40
CA GLU A 67 6.49 -6.46 2.39
C GLU A 67 5.18 -7.13 2.85
N LEU A 68 4.11 -6.35 3.03
CA LEU A 68 2.83 -6.83 3.57
C LEU A 68 2.00 -7.61 2.54
N ALA A 69 2.17 -7.29 1.26
CA ALA A 69 1.44 -7.93 0.17
C ALA A 69 1.90 -9.38 -0.06
N ASP A 70 0.99 -10.35 0.04
CA ASP A 70 1.25 -11.76 -0.35
C ASP A 70 1.31 -11.96 -1.87
N ILE A 71 1.22 -10.88 -2.64
CA ILE A 71 1.11 -10.86 -4.10
C ILE A 71 2.29 -10.08 -4.68
N ASP A 72 2.74 -10.50 -5.86
CA ASP A 72 3.80 -9.81 -6.58
C ASP A 72 3.25 -8.51 -7.18
N LEU A 73 3.45 -7.41 -6.46
CA LEU A 73 2.99 -6.08 -6.85
C LEU A 73 3.71 -5.56 -8.11
N ASP A 74 4.98 -5.90 -8.29
CA ASP A 74 5.75 -5.56 -9.49
C ASP A 74 5.15 -6.24 -10.73
N ALA A 75 4.80 -7.53 -10.63
CA ALA A 75 4.12 -8.25 -11.71
C ALA A 75 2.73 -7.69 -12.03
N LEU A 76 2.07 -7.03 -11.07
CA LEU A 76 0.80 -6.33 -11.28
C LEU A 76 0.95 -4.92 -11.86
N GLY A 77 2.18 -4.47 -12.11
CA GLY A 77 2.50 -3.15 -12.65
C GLY A 77 2.47 -2.03 -11.61
N ILE A 78 2.44 -2.36 -10.31
CA ILE A 78 2.57 -1.37 -9.26
C ILE A 78 4.02 -0.93 -9.17
N LYS A 79 4.25 0.37 -9.21
CA LYS A 79 5.60 0.92 -9.14
C LYS A 79 5.84 1.58 -7.79
N ASN A 80 6.90 1.17 -7.12
CA ASN A 80 7.44 1.92 -6.00
C ASN A 80 8.23 3.13 -6.55
N PRO A 81 7.81 4.38 -6.27
CA PRO A 81 8.43 5.60 -6.82
C PRO A 81 9.92 5.71 -6.48
N PHE A 82 10.31 5.15 -5.34
CA PHE A 82 11.68 5.16 -4.86
C PHE A 82 12.61 4.13 -5.53
N LEU A 83 12.05 3.21 -6.32
CA LEU A 83 12.77 2.26 -7.17
C LEU A 83 12.65 2.62 -8.66
N SER A 84 11.52 3.19 -9.08
CA SER A 84 11.28 3.62 -10.46
C SER A 84 11.85 5.00 -10.80
N GLY A 85 12.20 5.81 -9.79
CA GLY A 85 12.62 7.21 -9.97
C GLY A 85 11.47 8.18 -10.22
N GLU A 86 10.24 7.76 -9.94
CA GLU A 86 9.04 8.61 -9.98
C GLU A 86 8.90 9.40 -8.66
N ALA A 87 8.08 10.45 -8.66
CA ALA A 87 7.77 11.19 -7.44
C ALA A 87 6.79 10.40 -6.56
N ASP A 88 6.99 10.43 -5.25
CA ASP A 88 6.01 9.91 -4.29
C ASP A 88 4.88 10.93 -4.08
N ASP A 89 3.79 10.74 -4.80
CA ASP A 89 2.55 11.52 -4.75
C ASP A 89 1.41 10.78 -4.03
N ALA A 90 1.73 9.78 -3.20
CA ALA A 90 0.74 9.07 -2.40
C ALA A 90 0.29 9.94 -1.20
N GLU A 91 -1.00 10.29 -1.17
CA GLU A 91 -1.68 11.06 -0.11
C GLU A 91 -2.60 10.18 0.74
#